data_AF-A0A7K9N0Q9-F1
#
_entry.id   AF-A0A7K9N0Q9-F1
#
_cell.length_a   1.000
_cell.length_b   1.000
_cell.length_c   1.000
_cell.angle_alpha   90.00
_cell.angle_beta   90.00
_cell.angle_gamma   90.00
#
_symmetry.space_group_name_H-M   'P 1'
#
loop_
_entity.id
_entity.type
_entity.pdbx_description
1 polymer ?
#
loop_
_entity_poly.entity_id
_entity_poly.type
_entity_poly.pdbx_seq_one_letter_code
_entity_poly.pdbx_strand_id
1 'polypeptide(L)'
;KQPKGSFPIEHYRARPASQLRKDSRKKCCFELICPGKRSYEFTAPSPAEAEDWVEQIQFLLKDLSSLTIPCDEDEEEEEELLDSSDSMNNSHNSTLIPEEPSPELEGDDIYEVMPGELPNSQ
;
A
#
# COMPACT_ATOMS: atom_id res chain seq x y z
N LYS A 1 -2.30 -21.99 17.58
CA LYS A 1 -2.99 -21.13 18.58
C LYS A 1 -3.96 -20.24 17.81
N GLN A 2 -5.27 -20.37 18.05
CA GLN A 2 -6.24 -19.46 17.42
C GLN A 2 -6.28 -18.12 18.19
N PRO A 3 -6.48 -16.99 17.49
CA PRO A 3 -6.67 -15.70 18.16
C PRO A 3 -7.95 -15.72 18.99
N LYS A 4 -7.90 -15.17 20.21
CA LYS A 4 -9.06 -15.08 21.10
C LYS A 4 -10.07 -14.02 20.66
N GLY A 5 -9.69 -13.17 19.70
CA GLY A 5 -10.50 -12.12 19.13
C GLY A 5 -9.66 -11.17 18.28
N SER A 6 -10.34 -10.38 17.47
CA SER A 6 -9.79 -9.25 16.71
C SER A 6 -10.78 -8.09 16.78
N PHE A 7 -10.30 -6.86 16.60
CA PHE A 7 -11.14 -5.67 16.57
C PHE A 7 -10.56 -4.65 15.58
N PRO A 8 -11.41 -3.82 14.94
CA PRO A 8 -10.95 -2.74 14.08
C PRO A 8 -10.35 -1.62 14.93
N ILE A 9 -9.16 -1.17 14.56
CA ILE A 9 -8.46 -0.08 15.25
C ILE A 9 -8.82 1.29 14.67
N GLU A 10 -9.60 1.37 13.60
CA GLU A 10 -10.03 2.62 12.99
C GLU A 10 -10.63 3.58 14.03
N HIS A 11 -10.15 4.83 14.02
CA HIS A 11 -10.53 5.92 14.92
C HIS A 11 -10.07 5.76 16.38
N TYR A 12 -9.27 4.75 16.70
CA TYR A 12 -8.56 4.71 17.98
C TYR A 12 -7.38 5.69 17.98
N ARG A 13 -6.88 5.97 19.17
CA ARG A 13 -5.63 6.69 19.40
C ARG A 13 -4.79 5.87 20.37
N ALA A 14 -3.56 5.56 19.98
CA ALA A 14 -2.56 5.00 20.87
C ALA A 14 -1.89 6.11 21.68
N ARG A 15 -1.62 5.88 22.97
CA ARG A 15 -0.79 6.76 23.79
C ARG A 15 -0.08 6.01 24.91
N PRO A 16 1.10 6.48 25.37
CA PRO A 16 1.73 5.97 26.57
C PRO A 16 0.86 6.26 27.79
N ALA A 17 0.78 5.30 28.71
CA ALA A 17 -0.16 5.34 29.82
C ALA A 17 0.55 5.03 31.15
N SER A 18 1.51 5.89 31.51
CA SER A 18 2.30 5.75 32.74
C SER A 18 1.48 5.88 34.03
N GLN A 19 0.24 6.37 33.94
CA GLN A 19 -0.72 6.45 35.04
C GLN A 19 -1.38 5.10 35.38
N LEU A 20 -1.30 4.10 34.50
CA LEU A 20 -1.96 2.80 34.72
C LEU A 20 -1.35 2.01 35.90
N ARG A 21 -0.09 2.30 36.25
CA ARG A 21 0.65 1.59 37.29
C ARG A 21 1.53 2.52 38.12
N LYS A 22 1.85 2.08 39.33
CA LYS A 22 2.77 2.78 40.27
C LYS A 22 4.13 2.08 40.43
N ASP A 23 4.38 1.00 39.70
CA ASP A 23 5.63 0.24 39.76
C ASP A 23 6.64 0.68 38.68
N SER A 24 7.81 0.03 38.65
CA SER A 24 8.86 0.30 37.66
C SER A 24 8.42 0.04 36.21
N ARG A 25 7.36 -0.75 36.00
CA ARG A 25 6.82 -1.08 34.67
C ARG A 25 5.78 -0.09 34.18
N LYS A 26 5.51 1.00 34.92
CA LYS A 26 4.59 2.05 34.48
C LYS A 26 4.95 2.62 33.10
N LYS A 27 6.25 2.69 32.78
CA LYS A 27 6.73 3.17 31.47
C LYS A 27 6.52 2.17 30.33
N CYS A 28 6.30 0.88 30.64
CA CYS A 28 6.01 -0.14 29.64
C CYS A 28 4.51 -0.20 29.27
N CYS A 29 3.69 0.70 29.82
CA CYS A 29 2.25 0.66 29.64
C CYS A 29 1.78 1.66 28.58
N PHE A 30 0.87 1.22 27.72
CA PHE A 30 0.22 2.06 26.72
C PHE A 30 -1.25 1.67 26.59
N GLU A 31 -2.06 2.58 26.05
CA GLU A 31 -3.49 2.36 25.87
C GLU A 31 -3.97 2.79 24.49
N LEU A 32 -5.02 2.10 24.04
CA LEU A 32 -5.81 2.43 22.86
C LEU A 32 -7.17 2.96 23.33
N ILE A 33 -7.42 4.23 23.04
CA ILE A 33 -8.65 4.92 23.42
C ILE A 33 -9.38 5.43 22.17
N CYS A 34 -10.71 5.31 22.18
CA CYS A 34 -11.57 5.87 21.15
C CYS A 34 -12.84 6.42 21.82
N PRO A 35 -13.22 7.69 21.60
CA PRO A 35 -14.45 8.23 22.14
C PRO A 35 -15.66 7.36 21.75
N GLY A 36 -16.45 6.94 22.74
CA GLY A 36 -17.63 6.10 22.51
C GLY A 36 -17.36 4.60 22.29
N LYS A 37 -16.10 4.15 22.25
CA LYS A 37 -15.75 2.73 22.21
C LYS A 37 -15.00 2.32 23.49
N ARG A 38 -14.76 1.01 23.64
CA ARG A 38 -14.00 0.42 24.76
C ARG A 38 -12.54 0.87 24.71
N SER A 39 -11.93 1.21 25.85
CA SER A 39 -10.49 1.38 25.97
C SER A 39 -9.78 0.04 26.18
N TYR A 40 -8.57 -0.07 25.63
CA TYR A 40 -7.71 -1.25 25.80
C TYR A 40 -6.36 -0.84 26.37
N GLU A 41 -5.91 -1.58 27.37
CA GLU A 41 -4.66 -1.31 28.09
C GLU A 41 -3.69 -2.47 27.90
N PHE A 42 -2.42 -2.13 27.65
CA PHE A 42 -1.37 -3.08 27.37
C PHE A 42 -0.13 -2.78 28.20
N THR A 43 0.65 -3.82 28.46
CA THR A 43 1.97 -3.71 29.09
C THR A 43 2.96 -4.46 28.20
N ALA A 44 3.88 -3.70 27.60
CA ALA A 44 4.98 -4.25 26.82
C ALA A 44 6.06 -4.86 27.73
N PRO A 45 6.93 -5.72 27.18
CA PRO A 45 8.12 -6.23 27.86
C PRO A 45 9.10 -5.14 28.31
N SER A 46 9.22 -4.03 27.55
CA SER A 46 10.14 -2.94 27.85
C SER A 46 9.52 -1.55 27.59
N PRO A 47 10.10 -0.46 28.13
CA PRO A 47 9.64 0.90 27.83
C PRO A 47 9.80 1.28 26.36
N ALA A 48 10.95 0.94 25.75
CA ALA A 48 11.22 1.21 24.35
C ALA A 48 10.20 0.53 23.44
N GLU A 49 9.90 -0.75 23.70
CA GLU A 49 8.91 -1.49 22.92
C GLU A 49 7.50 -0.91 23.09
N ALA A 50 7.15 -0.36 24.26
CA ALA A 50 5.87 0.34 24.43
C ALA A 50 5.78 1.60 23.57
N GLU A 51 6.89 2.34 23.42
CA GLU A 51 6.98 3.51 22.54
C GLU A 51 6.86 3.07 21.07
N ASP A 52 7.61 2.04 20.65
CA ASP A 52 7.54 1.47 19.30
C ASP A 52 6.11 1.04 18.93
N TRP A 53 5.41 0.34 19.85
CA TRP A 53 4.02 -0.06 19.64
C TRP A 53 3.10 1.15 19.44
N VAL A 54 3.27 2.21 20.24
CA VAL A 54 2.46 3.43 20.11
C VAL A 54 2.74 4.11 18.78
N GLU A 55 4.00 4.24 18.38
CA GLU A 55 4.40 4.88 17.13
C GLU A 55 3.88 4.11 15.92
N GLN A 56 4.07 2.79 15.88
CA GLN A 56 3.63 1.96 14.76
C GLN A 56 2.11 1.98 14.61
N ILE A 57 1.38 1.86 15.73
CA ILE A 57 -0.09 1.93 15.68
C ILE A 57 -0.52 3.34 15.27
N GLN A 58 0.12 4.39 15.79
CA GLN A 58 -0.24 5.75 15.42
C GLN A 58 0.07 6.07 13.96
N PHE A 59 1.15 5.52 13.41
CA PHE A 59 1.45 5.60 11.97
C PHE A 59 0.35 4.95 11.15
N LEU A 60 -0.03 3.71 11.47
CA LEU A 60 -1.13 3.01 10.80
C LEU A 60 -2.45 3.77 10.90
N LEU A 61 -2.76 4.35 12.06
CA LEU A 61 -3.99 5.13 12.24
C LEU A 61 -3.99 6.42 11.41
N LYS A 62 -2.83 7.08 11.26
CA LYS A 62 -2.68 8.24 10.39
C LYS A 62 -2.82 7.85 8.93
N ASP A 63 -2.15 6.78 8.51
CA ASP A 63 -2.21 6.25 7.15
C ASP A 63 -3.63 5.85 6.75
N LEU A 64 -4.35 5.13 7.61
CA LEU A 64 -5.77 4.80 7.41
C LEU A 64 -6.68 6.03 7.31
N SER A 65 -6.27 7.17 7.87
CA SER A 65 -6.98 8.45 7.72
C SER A 65 -6.48 9.30 6.53
N SER A 66 -5.33 8.97 5.97
CA SER A 66 -4.68 9.67 4.86
C SER A 66 -5.00 8.95 3.56
N LEU A 67 -5.87 9.54 2.73
CA LEU A 67 -6.19 8.97 1.41
C LEU A 67 -5.15 9.39 0.34
N THR A 68 -4.05 10.03 0.73
CA THR A 68 -3.05 10.60 -0.16
C THR A 68 -1.67 10.03 0.16
N ILE A 69 -1.07 9.33 -0.80
CA ILE A 69 0.33 8.93 -0.76
C ILE A 69 1.16 10.20 -0.98
N PRO A 70 2.10 10.55 -0.10
CA PRO A 70 3.04 11.64 -0.37
C PRO A 70 3.82 11.33 -1.65
N CYS A 71 3.79 12.21 -2.64
CA CYS A 71 4.73 12.13 -3.76
C CYS A 71 6.10 12.60 -3.25
N ASP A 72 7.14 11.77 -3.40
CA ASP A 72 8.51 12.23 -3.21
C ASP A 72 8.83 13.22 -4.35
N GLU A 73 8.87 14.52 -4.04
CA GLU A 73 9.20 15.61 -4.98
C GLU A 73 10.72 15.74 -5.24
N ASP A 74 11.54 14.82 -4.71
CA ASP A 74 13.02 14.89 -4.73
C ASP A 74 13.68 13.88 -5.71
N GLU A 75 13.06 13.60 -6.87
CA GLU A 75 13.76 13.00 -8.01
C GLU A 75 13.93 14.05 -9.10
N GLU A 76 14.70 15.10 -8.78
CA GLU A 76 15.19 16.04 -9.80
C GLU A 76 16.04 15.27 -10.81
N GLU A 77 15.48 15.19 -12.02
CA GLU A 77 16.08 14.73 -13.28
C GLU A 77 17.53 15.21 -13.46
N GLU A 78 18.49 14.30 -13.29
CA GLU A 78 19.78 14.41 -13.98
C GLU A 78 19.66 13.67 -15.33
N GLU A 79 18.81 14.18 -16.22
CA GLU A 79 18.89 13.83 -17.65
C GLU A 79 20.16 14.47 -18.22
N GLU A 80 21.30 13.78 -18.11
CA GLU A 80 22.45 14.08 -18.94
C GLU A 80 22.06 13.87 -20.41
N LEU A 81 21.69 14.95 -21.09
CA LEU A 81 21.53 15.04 -22.55
C LEU A 81 22.78 14.43 -23.22
N LEU A 82 22.66 13.19 -23.68
CA LEU A 82 23.62 12.55 -24.55
C LEU A 82 23.82 13.43 -25.80
N ASP A 83 24.95 14.13 -25.85
CA ASP A 83 25.44 14.88 -27.00
C ASP A 83 25.66 13.94 -28.19
N SER A 84 24.58 13.68 -28.93
CA SER A 84 24.60 12.89 -30.15
C SER A 84 25.12 13.78 -31.29
N SER A 85 26.43 14.01 -31.30
CA SER A 85 27.12 14.73 -32.37
C SER A 85 27.29 13.83 -33.62
N ASP A 86 26.46 14.15 -34.60
CA ASP A 86 26.56 14.00 -36.06
C ASP A 86 27.70 13.15 -36.66
N SER A 87 27.32 12.15 -37.46
CA SER A 87 28.14 11.73 -38.60
C SER A 87 27.26 11.21 -39.76
N MET A 88 26.69 12.16 -40.50
CA MET A 88 26.56 12.19 -41.98
C MET A 88 26.41 10.85 -42.74
N ASN A 89 25.27 10.66 -43.44
CA ASN A 89 25.23 10.46 -44.91
C ASN A 89 23.84 9.99 -45.43
N ASN A 90 23.40 10.66 -46.50
CA ASN A 90 22.46 10.26 -47.57
C ASN A 90 20.95 10.20 -47.23
N SER A 91 20.16 11.20 -47.63
CA SER A 91 19.73 11.56 -48.99
C SER A 91 18.45 10.84 -49.41
N HIS A 92 17.55 11.65 -49.98
CA HIS A 92 16.43 11.37 -50.90
C HIS A 92 15.15 10.65 -50.41
N ASN A 93 14.15 11.51 -50.14
CA ASN A 93 12.91 11.66 -50.94
C ASN A 93 11.65 10.82 -50.58
N SER A 94 10.53 11.57 -50.50
CA SER A 94 9.15 11.18 -50.85
C SER A 94 8.41 10.27 -49.86
N THR A 95 7.10 10.35 -49.58
CA THR A 95 5.98 11.15 -50.10
C THR A 95 4.71 10.59 -49.42
N LEU A 96 3.78 11.48 -49.03
CA LEU A 96 2.31 11.30 -48.93
C LEU A 96 1.63 10.43 -47.83
N ILE A 97 0.67 11.13 -47.23
CA ILE A 97 -0.54 10.88 -46.42
C ILE A 97 -1.47 9.70 -46.89
N PRO A 98 -2.67 9.44 -46.28
CA PRO A 98 -3.04 8.36 -45.34
C PRO A 98 -4.18 7.41 -45.85
N GLU A 99 -4.46 6.27 -45.21
CA GLU A 99 -5.71 5.46 -45.34
C GLU A 99 -5.55 4.19 -44.46
N GLU A 100 -6.50 3.50 -43.84
CA GLU A 100 -7.96 3.55 -43.59
C GLU A 100 -8.19 2.50 -42.45
N PRO A 101 -9.38 2.43 -41.81
CA PRO A 101 -9.70 1.47 -40.77
C PRO A 101 -10.03 0.09 -41.38
N SER A 102 -9.55 -1.00 -40.77
CA SER A 102 -9.82 -2.37 -41.24
C SER A 102 -10.58 -3.19 -40.19
N PRO A 103 -11.55 -4.02 -40.62
CA PRO A 103 -12.72 -4.45 -39.85
C PRO A 103 -12.60 -5.88 -39.30
N GLU A 104 -13.55 -6.23 -38.42
CA GLU A 104 -14.10 -7.58 -38.22
C GLU A 104 -13.10 -8.72 -37.94
N LEU A 105 -12.90 -9.01 -36.65
CA LEU A 105 -12.67 -10.38 -36.21
C LEU A 105 -13.95 -10.91 -35.55
N GLU A 106 -14.81 -11.50 -36.38
CA GLU A 106 -15.58 -12.68 -35.97
C GLU A 106 -14.61 -13.73 -35.41
N GLY A 107 -14.96 -14.40 -34.31
CA GLY A 107 -14.28 -15.63 -33.94
C GLY A 107 -14.07 -15.83 -32.44
N ASP A 108 -15.02 -16.53 -31.87
CA ASP A 108 -14.87 -17.49 -30.77
C ASP A 108 -14.70 -16.95 -29.34
N ASP A 109 -15.77 -17.13 -28.57
CA ASP A 109 -15.77 -17.24 -27.12
C ASP A 109 -14.74 -18.27 -26.65
N ILE A 110 -13.51 -17.84 -26.39
CA ILE A 110 -12.53 -18.62 -25.64
C ILE A 110 -13.01 -18.65 -24.18
N TYR A 111 -13.75 -19.70 -23.83
CA TYR A 111 -13.98 -20.05 -22.43
C TYR A 111 -12.77 -20.81 -21.88
N GLU A 112 -12.13 -20.26 -20.85
CA GLU A 112 -11.07 -20.93 -20.13
C GLU A 112 -11.68 -21.98 -19.19
N VAL A 113 -11.52 -23.27 -19.52
CA VAL A 113 -12.02 -24.39 -18.69
C VAL A 113 -11.05 -24.65 -17.55
N MET A 114 -11.51 -24.49 -16.30
CA MET A 114 -10.72 -24.82 -15.12
C MET A 114 -10.41 -26.32 -15.06
N PRO A 115 -9.16 -26.71 -14.71
CA PRO A 115 -8.82 -28.13 -14.54
C PRO A 115 -9.58 -28.70 -13.33
N GLY A 116 -10.66 -29.43 -13.59
CA GLY A 116 -11.50 -30.08 -12.58
C GLY A 116 -12.91 -30.45 -13.03
N GLU A 117 -13.42 -29.83 -14.10
CA GLU A 117 -14.75 -30.16 -14.63
C GLU A 117 -14.65 -31.18 -15.76
N LEU A 118 -14.94 -32.45 -15.45
CA LEU A 118 -15.17 -33.48 -16.46
C LEU A 118 -16.57 -33.25 -17.07
N PRO A 119 -16.73 -33.22 -18.40
CA PRO A 119 -18.06 -33.12 -18.99
C PRO A 119 -18.86 -34.38 -18.66
N ASN A 120 -20.00 -34.18 -18.02
CA ASN A 120 -20.97 -35.21 -17.68
C ASN A 120 -21.47 -35.85 -18.99
N SER A 121 -21.17 -37.13 -19.20
CA SER A 121 -21.63 -37.86 -20.37
C SER A 121 -23.10 -38.25 -20.17
N GLN A 122 -24.02 -37.59 -20.87
CA GLN A 122 -25.34 -38.14 -21.17
C GLN A 122 -25.95 -37.55 -22.43
#